data_AF-A0A2N1QX99-F1
#
_entry.id   AF-A0A2N1QX99-F1
#
_cell.length_a   1.000
_cell.length_b   1.000
_cell.length_c   1.000
_cell.angle_alpha   90.00
_cell.angle_beta   90.00
_cell.angle_gamma   90.00
#
_symmetry.space_group_name_H-M   'P 1'
#
loop_
_entity.id
_entity.type
_entity.pdbx_description
1 polymer ?
#
loop_
_entity_poly.entity_id
_entity_poly.type
_entity_poly.pdbx_seq_one_letter_code
_entity_poly.pdbx_strand_id
1 'polypeptide(L)'
;MELYNGHIDHFIEDTTQNRISSELSTAFFNYYGYNPSPAEKMSWTNSLRCVKDVFQHTGLHDHGIMLEYQLPLSSRRLDCMICGTDEREAGNAVI
;
A
#
# COMPACT_ATOMS: atom_id res chain seq x y z
N MET A 1 2.97 -3.80 12.00
CA MET A 1 3.42 -4.13 10.64
C MET A 1 2.95 -3.04 9.70
N GLU A 2 3.86 -2.44 8.93
CA GLU A 2 3.60 -1.51 7.84
C GLU A 2 4.56 -1.92 6.73
N LEU A 3 4.04 -2.38 5.58
CA LEU A 3 4.91 -2.95 4.54
C LEU A 3 5.23 -1.96 3.42
N TYR A 4 4.37 -0.97 3.19
CA TYR A 4 4.59 0.09 2.22
C TYR A 4 3.97 1.38 2.71
N ASN A 5 4.67 2.49 2.47
CA ASN A 5 4.21 3.84 2.75
C ASN A 5 4.86 4.79 1.74
N GLY A 6 4.04 5.51 0.99
CA GLY A 6 4.50 6.35 -0.09
C GLY A 6 3.41 7.24 -0.66
N HIS A 7 3.78 7.98 -1.71
CA HIS A 7 2.83 8.76 -2.49
C HIS A 7 2.13 7.88 -3.52
N ILE A 8 0.89 8.19 -3.89
CA ILE A 8 0.14 7.40 -4.89
C ILE A 8 0.90 7.33 -6.22
N ASP A 9 1.56 8.42 -6.65
CA ASP A 9 2.34 8.40 -7.90
C ASP A 9 3.46 7.36 -7.88
N HIS A 10 4.23 7.28 -6.79
CA HIS A 10 5.27 6.27 -6.63
C HIS A 10 4.66 4.87 -6.59
N PHE A 11 3.55 4.69 -5.86
CA PHE A 11 2.83 3.43 -5.85
C PHE A 11 2.38 3.00 -7.25
N ILE A 12 1.92 3.94 -8.09
CA ILE A 12 1.53 3.66 -9.47
C ILE A 12 2.73 3.22 -10.30
N GLU A 13 3.86 3.90 -10.17
CA GLU A 13 5.11 3.55 -10.84
C GLU A 13 5.62 2.16 -10.41
N ASP A 14 5.68 1.91 -9.10
CA ASP A 14 6.15 0.66 -8.51
C ASP A 14 5.26 -0.52 -8.91
N THR A 15 3.95 -0.29 -8.98
CA THR A 15 2.99 -1.31 -9.44
C THR A 15 3.11 -1.55 -10.94
N THR A 16 3.30 -0.50 -11.75
CA THR A 16 3.48 -0.60 -13.21
C THR A 16 4.77 -1.35 -13.58
N GLN A 17 5.84 -1.12 -12.81
CA GLN A 17 7.13 -1.78 -12.98
C GLN A 17 7.19 -3.17 -12.32
N ASN A 18 6.08 -3.65 -11.74
CA ASN A 18 5.98 -4.89 -10.95
C ASN A 18 6.99 -4.98 -9.80
N ARG A 19 7.41 -3.84 -9.24
CA ARG A 19 8.32 -3.74 -8.09
C ARG A 19 7.61 -3.82 -6.75
N ILE A 20 6.35 -3.41 -6.69
CA ILE A 20 5.59 -3.33 -5.43
C ILE A 20 5.58 -4.64 -4.63
N SER A 21 5.42 -5.79 -5.30
CA SER A 21 5.45 -7.11 -4.64
C SER A 21 6.83 -7.44 -4.05
N SER A 22 7.91 -7.00 -4.70
CA SER A 22 9.28 -7.20 -4.20
C SER A 22 9.60 -6.30 -3.01
N GLU A 23 9.08 -5.08 -2.99
CA GLU A 23 9.23 -4.15 -1.87
C GLU A 23 8.47 -4.65 -0.64
N LEU A 24 7.19 -5.01 -0.82
CA LEU A 24 6.38 -5.63 0.22
C LEU A 24 7.04 -6.91 0.75
N SER A 25 7.63 -7.73 -0.14
CA SER A 25 8.37 -8.93 0.28
C SER A 25 9.59 -8.61 1.13
N THR A 26 10.32 -7.55 0.79
CA THR A 26 11.51 -7.11 1.52
C THR A 26 11.12 -6.57 2.89
N ALA A 27 10.10 -5.70 2.95
CA ALA A 27 9.56 -5.19 4.20
C ALA A 27 9.00 -6.31 5.09
N PHE A 28 8.30 -7.28 4.49
CA PHE A 28 7.77 -8.45 5.19
C PHE A 28 8.90 -9.27 5.81
N PHE A 29 9.95 -9.56 5.05
CA PHE A 29 11.12 -10.28 5.54
C PHE A 29 11.82 -9.53 6.68
N ASN A 30 11.98 -8.21 6.54
CA ASN A 30 12.60 -7.38 7.57
C ASN A 30 11.78 -7.38 8.87
N TYR A 31 10.45 -7.44 8.78
CA TYR A 31 9.57 -7.44 9.96
C TYR A 31 9.45 -8.82 10.62
N TYR A 32 9.30 -9.89 9.84
CA TYR A 32 9.01 -11.23 10.35
C TYR A 32 10.22 -12.18 10.41
N GLY A 33 11.29 -11.88 9.69
CA GLY A 33 12.49 -12.72 9.59
C GLY A 33 12.35 -13.93 8.65
N TYR A 34 11.25 -14.04 7.90
CA TYR A 34 11.03 -15.09 6.90
C TYR A 34 10.33 -14.55 5.65
N ASN A 35 10.43 -15.29 4.54
CA ASN A 35 9.86 -14.87 3.27
C ASN A 35 8.34 -15.08 3.23
N PRO A 36 7.55 -14.17 2.64
CA PRO A 36 6.13 -14.40 2.43
C PRO A 36 5.92 -15.54 1.43
N SER A 37 4.76 -16.19 1.54
CA SER A 37 4.42 -17.31 0.66
C SER A 37 4.28 -16.85 -0.80
N PRO A 38 4.48 -17.73 -1.79
CA PRO A 38 4.24 -17.39 -3.20
C PRO A 38 2.81 -16.91 -3.46
N ALA A 39 1.83 -17.47 -2.77
CA ALA A 39 0.43 -17.06 -2.86
C ALA A 39 0.22 -15.62 -2.36
N GLU A 40 0.90 -15.24 -1.28
CA GLU A 40 0.83 -13.88 -0.74
C GLU A 40 1.40 -12.85 -1.72
N LYS A 41 2.56 -13.14 -2.31
CA LYS A 41 3.17 -12.29 -3.35
C LYS A 41 2.26 -12.10 -4.56
N MET A 42 1.57 -13.17 -4.97
CA MET A 42 0.60 -13.13 -6.06
C MET A 42 -0.65 -12.34 -5.69
N SER A 43 -1.14 -12.49 -4.45
CA SER A 43 -2.25 -11.71 -3.90
C SER A 43 -1.96 -10.21 -3.99
N TRP A 44 -0.80 -9.77 -3.51
CA TRP A 44 -0.37 -8.37 -3.62
C TRP A 44 -0.32 -7.90 -5.08
N THR A 45 0.30 -8.68 -5.97
CA THR A 45 0.44 -8.30 -7.38
C THR A 45 -0.90 -8.10 -8.06
N ASN A 46 -1.87 -8.97 -7.78
CA ASN A 46 -3.19 -8.90 -8.40
C ASN A 46 -4.03 -7.76 -7.82
N SER A 47 -4.15 -7.69 -6.49
CA SER A 47 -5.00 -6.69 -5.83
C SER A 47 -4.48 -5.27 -6.02
N LEU A 48 -3.17 -5.06 -5.89
CA LEU A 48 -2.57 -3.72 -6.01
C LEU A 48 -2.61 -3.20 -7.44
N ARG A 49 -2.61 -4.09 -8.45
CA ARG A 49 -2.85 -3.69 -9.84
C ARG A 49 -4.25 -3.10 -10.01
N CYS A 50 -5.27 -3.72 -9.42
CA CYS A 50 -6.64 -3.18 -9.45
C CYS A 50 -6.74 -1.84 -8.72
N VAL A 51 -6.09 -1.71 -7.56
CA VAL A 51 -6.02 -0.45 -6.80
C VAL A 51 -5.37 0.67 -7.63
N LYS A 52 -4.25 0.37 -8.28
CA LYS A 52 -3.57 1.29 -9.21
C LYS A 52 -4.50 1.73 -10.35
N ASP A 53 -5.24 0.81 -10.96
CA ASP A 53 -6.18 1.16 -12.04
C ASP A 53 -7.28 2.13 -11.55
N VAL A 54 -7.76 1.99 -10.31
CA VAL A 54 -8.72 2.94 -9.70
C VAL A 54 -8.11 4.33 -9.52
N PHE A 55 -6.87 4.43 -9.03
CA PHE A 55 -6.20 5.73 -8.90
C PHE A 55 -5.99 6.41 -10.24
N GLN A 56 -5.54 5.66 -11.25
CA GLN A 56 -5.38 6.17 -12.60
C GLN A 56 -6.71 6.65 -13.20
N HIS A 57 -7.83 5.98 -12.89
CA HIS A 57 -9.15 6.39 -13.37
C HIS A 57 -9.70 7.63 -12.66
N THR A 58 -9.45 7.75 -11.36
CA THR A 58 -9.98 8.85 -10.52
C THR A 58 -9.14 10.12 -10.59
N GLY A 59 -7.89 10.05 -11.06
CA GLY A 59 -6.97 11.19 -11.07
C GLY A 59 -6.50 11.58 -9.67
N LEU A 60 -6.57 10.65 -8.71
CA LEU A 60 -6.02 10.81 -7.36
C LEU A 60 -4.50 10.69 -7.45
N HIS A 61 -3.80 11.82 -7.34
CA HIS A 61 -2.34 11.88 -7.43
C HIS A 61 -1.70 12.40 -6.15
N ASP A 62 -2.24 13.44 -5.51
CA ASP A 62 -1.66 14.18 -4.37
C ASP A 62 -1.89 13.56 -2.99
N HIS A 63 -2.14 12.25 -2.94
CA HIS A 63 -2.46 11.53 -1.70
C HIS A 63 -1.34 10.56 -1.31
N GLY A 64 -1.21 10.33 -0.01
CA GLY A 64 -0.41 9.25 0.55
C GLY A 64 -1.16 7.92 0.52
N ILE A 65 -0.42 6.83 0.45
CA ILE A 65 -0.93 5.47 0.54
C ILE A 65 -0.07 4.63 1.49
N MET A 66 -0.74 3.86 2.33
CA MET A 66 -0.14 2.86 3.21
C MET A 66 -0.75 1.49 2.90
N LEU A 67 0.08 0.46 2.83
CA LEU A 67 -0.37 -0.91 2.58
C LEU A 67 0.00 -1.82 3.75
N GLU A 68 -0.86 -2.80 3.98
CA GLU A 68 -0.62 -3.88 4.94
C GLU A 68 -0.33 -3.34 6.35
N TYR A 69 -1.13 -2.35 6.76
CA TYR A 69 -0.99 -1.65 8.04
C TYR A 69 -1.73 -2.39 9.16
N GLN A 70 -0.98 -2.92 10.12
CA GLN A 70 -1.54 -3.55 11.31
C GLN A 70 -1.88 -2.50 12.36
N LEU A 71 -3.15 -2.48 12.77
CA LEU A 71 -3.64 -1.54 13.76
C LEU A 71 -3.01 -1.78 15.14
N PRO A 72 -2.54 -0.74 15.84
CA PRO A 72 -2.05 -0.86 17.21
C PRO A 72 -3.08 -1.52 18.12
N LEU A 73 -2.60 -2.32 19.07
CA LEU A 73 -3.43 -2.95 20.10
C LEU A 73 -4.51 -3.92 19.57
N SER A 74 -4.42 -4.33 18.30
CA SER A 74 -5.31 -5.34 17.71
C SER A 74 -4.58 -6.28 16.75
N SER A 75 -5.21 -7.41 16.45
CA SER A 75 -4.77 -8.33 15.38
C SER A 75 -5.38 -7.98 14.02
N ARG A 76 -6.00 -6.80 13.87
CA ARG A 76 -6.62 -6.36 12.61
C ARG A 76 -5.60 -5.67 11.72
N ARG A 77 -5.78 -5.84 10.42
CA ARG A 77 -4.94 -5.27 9.37
C ARG A 77 -5.81 -4.49 8.38
N LEU A 78 -5.31 -3.35 7.95
CA LEU A 78 -5.79 -2.60 6.80
C LEU A 78 -4.91 -2.96 5.62
N ASP A 79 -5.50 -3.50 4.57
CA ASP A 79 -4.73 -3.91 3.38
C ASP A 79 -4.30 -2.67 2.57
N CYS A 80 -5.12 -1.62 2.55
CA CYS A 80 -4.85 -0.32 1.93
C CYS A 80 -5.46 0.80 2.77
N MET A 81 -4.73 1.91 2.93
CA MET A 81 -5.22 3.14 3.55
C MET A 81 -4.71 4.33 2.75
N ILE A 82 -5.61 5.26 2.42
CA ILE A 82 -5.30 6.47 1.66
C ILE A 82 -5.33 7.65 2.63
N CYS A 83 -4.32 8.51 2.57
CA CYS A 83 -4.21 9.69 3.41
C CYS A 83 -4.07 10.94 2.53
N GLY A 84 -4.62 12.06 2.98
CA GLY A 84 -4.52 13.33 2.26
C GLY A 84 -4.79 14.50 3.21
N THR A 85 -4.89 15.70 2.67
CA THR A 85 -5.28 16.90 3.42
C THR A 85 -6.56 17.49 2.86
N ASP A 86 -7.40 18.06 3.73
CA ASP A 86 -8.53 18.87 3.27
C ASP A 86 -8.12 20.31 2.89
N GLU A 87 -9.10 21.11 2.50
CA GLU A 87 -8.93 22.53 2.13
C GLU A 87 -8.33 23.40 3.25
N ARG A 88 -8.29 22.91 4.50
CA ARG A 88 -7.73 23.60 5.66
C ARG A 88 -6.36 23.06 6.07
N GLU A 89 -5.74 22.26 5.21
CA GLU A 89 -4.48 21.54 5.46
C GLU A 89 -4.58 20.54 6.64
N ALA A 90 -5.80 20.15 7.04
CA ALA A 90 -5.97 19.13 8.07
C ALA A 90 -5.81 17.75 7.44
N GLY A 91 -4.99 16.90 8.06
CA GLY A 91 -4.75 15.53 7.61
C GLY A 91 -5.99 14.64 7.82
N ASN A 92 -6.40 13.96 6.77
CA ASN A 92 -7.52 13.02 6.74
C ASN A 92 -7.06 11.67 6.17
N ALA A 93 -7.71 10.58 6.61
CA ALA A 93 -7.44 9.23 6.10
C ALA A 93 -8.74 8.48 5.81
N VAL A 94 -8.75 7.70 4.74
CA VAL A 94 -9.86 6.86 4.28
C VAL A 94 -9.37 5.42 4.13
N ILE A 95 -10.24 4.48 4.50
CA ILE A 95 -10.01 3.02 4.48
C ILE A 95 -10.93 2.39 3.44
#